data_AF-A0AA96HPD4-F1
#
_entry.id   AF-A0AA96HPD4-F1
#
_cell.length_a   1.000
_cell.length_b   1.000
_cell.length_c   1.000
_cell.angle_alpha   90.00
_cell.angle_beta   90.00
_cell.angle_gamma   90.00
#
_symmetry.space_group_name_H-M   'P 1'
#
loop_
_entity.id
_entity.type
_entity.pdbx_description
1 polymer ?
#
loop_
_entity_poly.entity_id
_entity_poly.type
_entity_poly.pdbx_seq_one_letter_code
_entity_poly.pdbx_strand_id
1 'polypeptide(L)'
;MKRSKRMQLVLDLAKRDEEAAAEDYEHAKRELQAEADQLNQTTRYYQEYASSSGVKGSQVNISALEHSRHFLQRLSEIIELLKQQVALKEGVVQQKKDVWYKCHLRAKSLSDLIDRYKKEEEIEYDKKEQKMIDDWVNQTYSRDE
;
A
#
# COMPACT_ATOMS: atom_id res chain seq x y z
N MET A 1 -16.26 -18.19 -26.54
CA MET A 1 -15.58 -17.09 -25.81
C MET A 1 -14.20 -17.58 -25.40
N LYS A 2 -13.13 -16.84 -25.77
CA LYS A 2 -11.71 -17.20 -25.49
C LYS A 2 -11.44 -17.24 -23.97
N ARG A 3 -10.54 -18.12 -23.50
CA ARG A 3 -10.18 -18.29 -22.09
C ARG A 3 -9.51 -17.03 -21.54
N SER A 4 -8.63 -16.41 -22.33
CA SER A 4 -7.99 -15.13 -22.04
C SER A 4 -9.01 -14.03 -21.69
N LYS A 5 -10.09 -13.93 -22.49
CA LYS A 5 -11.15 -12.92 -22.31
C LYS A 5 -11.96 -13.11 -21.02
N ARG A 6 -12.14 -14.34 -20.55
CA ARG A 6 -12.80 -14.60 -19.26
C ARG A 6 -11.90 -14.24 -18.08
N MET A 7 -10.61 -14.56 -18.18
CA MET A 7 -9.64 -14.22 -17.14
C MET A 7 -9.39 -12.71 -17.04
N GLN A 8 -9.58 -11.95 -18.13
CA GLN A 8 -9.51 -10.49 -18.10
C GLN A 8 -10.45 -9.89 -17.06
N LEU A 9 -11.69 -10.38 -16.95
CA LEU A 9 -12.65 -9.90 -15.93
C LEU A 9 -12.14 -10.16 -14.50
N VAL A 10 -11.47 -11.29 -14.28
CA VAL A 10 -10.89 -11.65 -12.98
C VAL A 10 -9.69 -10.75 -12.65
N LEU A 11 -8.86 -10.43 -13.66
CA LEU A 11 -7.78 -9.47 -13.52
C LEU A 11 -8.31 -8.07 -13.20
N ASP A 12 -9.36 -7.63 -13.86
CA ASP A 12 -9.95 -6.31 -13.62
C ASP A 12 -10.49 -6.19 -12.18
N LEU A 13 -11.10 -7.26 -11.65
CA LEU A 13 -11.50 -7.33 -10.24
C LEU A 13 -10.27 -7.28 -9.32
N ALA A 14 -9.25 -8.08 -9.60
CA ALA A 14 -8.03 -8.12 -8.78
C ALA A 14 -7.29 -6.76 -8.76
N LYS A 15 -7.33 -6.01 -9.88
CA LYS A 15 -6.76 -4.65 -9.95
C LYS A 15 -7.55 -3.65 -9.10
N ARG A 16 -8.87 -3.76 -9.05
CA ARG A 16 -9.70 -2.93 -8.15
C ARG A 16 -9.40 -3.23 -6.69
N ASP A 17 -9.24 -4.52 -6.35
CA ASP A 17 -8.86 -4.93 -5.00
C ASP A 17 -7.45 -4.41 -4.63
N GLU A 18 -6.51 -4.42 -5.58
CA GLU A 18 -5.18 -3.84 -5.41
C GLU A 18 -5.23 -2.31 -5.19
N GLU A 19 -6.03 -1.59 -5.98
CA GLU A 19 -6.21 -0.14 -5.86
C GLU A 19 -6.82 0.23 -4.50
N ALA A 20 -7.89 -0.45 -4.08
CA ALA A 20 -8.49 -0.25 -2.77
C ALA A 20 -7.48 -0.52 -1.63
N ALA A 21 -6.69 -1.59 -1.73
CA ALA A 21 -5.65 -1.88 -0.74
C ALA A 21 -4.52 -0.84 -0.74
N ALA A 22 -4.20 -0.26 -1.90
CA ALA A 22 -3.21 0.81 -2.01
C ALA A 22 -3.71 2.11 -1.36
N GLU A 23 -4.98 2.46 -1.56
CA GLU A 23 -5.62 3.62 -0.91
C GLU A 23 -5.61 3.49 0.61
N ASP A 24 -5.98 2.30 1.11
CA ASP A 24 -5.94 1.95 2.53
C ASP A 24 -4.52 2.08 3.12
N TYR A 25 -3.52 1.60 2.40
CA TYR A 25 -2.12 1.68 2.81
C TYR A 25 -1.62 3.13 2.85
N GLU A 26 -1.93 3.93 1.82
CA GLU A 26 -1.58 5.35 1.81
C GLU A 26 -2.32 6.14 2.88
N HIS A 27 -3.57 5.80 3.18
CA HIS A 27 -4.30 6.38 4.31
C HIS A 27 -3.59 6.10 5.63
N ALA A 28 -3.25 4.83 5.90
CA ALA A 28 -2.53 4.45 7.11
C ALA A 28 -1.17 5.17 7.25
N LYS A 29 -0.44 5.35 6.15
CA LYS A 29 0.82 6.12 6.13
C LYS A 29 0.61 7.58 6.51
N ARG A 30 -0.44 8.22 5.98
CA ARG A 30 -0.77 9.62 6.32
C ARG A 30 -1.10 9.77 7.81
N GLU A 31 -1.85 8.85 8.38
CA GLU A 31 -2.15 8.85 9.81
C GLU A 31 -0.88 8.67 10.66
N LEU A 32 0.00 7.74 10.29
CA LEU A 32 1.28 7.55 10.97
C LEU A 32 2.13 8.82 10.93
N GLN A 33 2.20 9.46 9.76
CA GLN A 33 2.96 10.70 9.60
C GLN A 33 2.43 11.81 10.50
N ALA A 34 1.11 12.01 10.54
CA ALA A 34 0.49 13.02 11.40
C ALA A 34 0.79 12.79 12.89
N GLU A 35 0.71 11.54 13.35
CA GLU A 35 1.02 11.18 14.74
C GLU A 35 2.51 11.38 15.07
N ALA A 36 3.40 11.02 14.15
CA ALA A 36 4.84 11.21 14.29
C ALA A 36 5.22 12.71 14.33
N ASP A 37 4.56 13.54 13.52
CA ASP A 37 4.74 14.98 13.53
C ASP A 37 4.27 15.59 14.87
N GLN A 38 3.12 15.14 15.40
CA GLN A 38 2.63 15.57 16.70
C GLN A 38 3.59 15.17 17.84
N LEU A 39 4.14 13.96 17.80
CA LEU A 39 5.16 13.51 18.74
C LEU A 39 6.41 14.39 18.67
N ASN A 40 6.89 14.71 17.46
CA ASN A 40 8.05 15.56 17.25
C ASN A 40 7.80 16.97 17.81
N GLN A 41 6.68 17.59 17.44
CA GLN A 41 6.32 18.92 17.92
C GLN A 41 6.23 18.97 19.45
N THR A 42 5.58 17.98 20.07
CA THR A 42 5.42 17.92 21.53
C THR A 42 6.76 17.71 22.22
N THR A 43 7.62 16.84 21.67
CA THR A 43 8.97 16.60 22.20
C THR A 43 9.85 17.84 22.10
N ARG A 44 9.79 18.55 20.98
CA ARG A 44 10.50 19.81 20.78
C ARG A 44 10.03 20.88 21.77
N TYR A 45 8.71 21.03 21.92
CA TYR A 45 8.13 21.98 22.87
C TYR A 45 8.56 21.67 24.32
N TYR A 46 8.57 20.39 24.70
CA TYR A 46 9.07 19.95 26.00
C TYR A 46 10.53 20.37 26.24
N GLN A 47 11.41 20.15 25.25
CA GLN A 47 12.84 20.51 25.35
C GLN A 47 13.06 22.03 25.44
N GLU A 48 12.35 22.81 24.62
CA GLU A 48 12.41 24.28 24.63
C GLU A 48 11.90 24.85 25.97
N TYR A 49 10.80 24.30 26.50
CA TYR A 49 10.24 24.71 27.78
C TYR A 49 11.16 24.33 28.95
N ALA A 50 11.69 23.11 28.99
CA ALA A 50 12.61 22.67 30.04
C ALA A 50 13.90 23.54 30.08
N SER A 51 14.43 23.89 28.90
CA SER A 51 15.64 24.71 28.78
C SER A 51 15.42 26.17 29.19
N SER A 52 14.25 26.74 28.87
CA SER A 52 13.91 28.13 29.22
C SER A 52 13.50 28.32 30.69
N SER A 53 12.94 27.29 31.33
CA SER A 53 12.53 27.30 32.74
C SER A 53 13.72 27.33 33.70
N GLY A 54 14.88 26.80 33.30
CA GLY A 54 16.11 26.78 34.12
C GLY A 54 16.89 28.11 34.17
N VAL A 55 16.56 29.09 33.32
CA VAL A 55 17.35 30.33 33.14
C VAL A 55 16.86 31.51 33.97
N LYS A 56 15.65 31.46 34.57
CA LYS A 56 15.10 32.57 35.36
C LYS A 56 15.58 32.56 36.82
N GLY A 57 16.88 32.79 37.03
CA GLY A 57 17.42 33.14 38.34
C GLY A 57 17.13 34.61 38.67
N SER A 58 16.23 34.89 39.62
CA SER A 58 16.40 35.96 40.64
C SER A 58 15.17 36.13 41.55
N GLN A 59 13.97 35.65 41.19
CA GLN A 59 12.76 35.87 42.03
C GLN A 59 11.62 34.89 41.71
N VAL A 60 11.89 33.59 41.61
CA VAL A 60 10.85 32.62 41.24
C VAL A 60 10.01 32.23 42.46
N ASN A 61 8.71 32.52 42.39
CA ASN A 61 7.71 32.06 43.35
C ASN A 61 7.67 30.52 43.36
N ILE A 62 7.74 29.89 44.55
CA ILE A 62 7.69 28.43 44.74
C ILE A 62 6.48 27.81 44.03
N SER A 63 5.32 28.49 44.07
CA SER A 63 4.10 28.02 43.39
C SER A 63 4.25 27.98 41.86
N ALA A 64 5.03 28.90 41.28
CA ALA A 64 5.30 28.91 39.84
C ALA A 64 6.26 27.78 39.43
N LEU A 65 7.20 27.40 40.31
CA LEU A 65 8.08 26.25 40.10
C LEU A 65 7.31 24.92 40.15
N GLU A 66 6.41 24.77 41.11
CA GLU A 66 5.57 23.57 41.23
C GLU A 66 4.66 23.40 40.01
N HIS A 67 4.00 24.47 39.56
CA HIS A 67 3.18 24.46 38.35
C HIS A 67 4.00 24.09 37.10
N SER A 68 5.21 24.66 36.96
CA SER A 68 6.13 24.32 35.86
C SER A 68 6.52 22.85 35.86
N ARG A 69 6.76 22.26 37.06
CA ARG A 69 7.15 20.86 37.19
C ARG A 69 6.00 19.91 36.87
N HIS A 70 4.79 20.21 37.35
CA HIS A 70 3.59 19.44 37.03
C HIS A 70 3.27 19.49 35.53
N PHE A 71 3.44 20.64 34.89
CA PHE A 71 3.23 20.78 33.45
C PHE A 71 4.22 19.94 32.64
N LEU A 72 5.51 19.99 32.99
CA LEU A 72 6.54 19.15 32.35
C LEU A 72 6.25 17.66 32.54
N GLN A 73 5.85 17.24 33.74
CA GLN A 73 5.46 15.86 33.99
C GLN A 73 4.28 15.46 33.07
N ARG A 74 3.26 16.30 32.95
CA ARG A 74 2.12 16.02 32.08
C ARG A 74 2.51 15.92 30.60
N LEU A 75 3.40 16.79 30.13
CA LEU A 75 3.93 16.69 28.77
C LEU A 75 4.72 15.40 28.55
N SER A 76 5.50 14.96 29.54
CA SER A 76 6.25 13.70 29.44
C SER A 76 5.31 12.49 29.33
N GLU A 77 4.21 12.49 30.09
CA GLU A 77 3.17 11.44 30.00
C GLU A 77 2.51 11.44 28.61
N ILE A 78 2.21 12.62 28.07
CA ILE A 78 1.65 12.75 26.71
C ILE A 78 2.63 12.22 25.67
N ILE A 79 3.92 12.56 25.77
CA ILE A 79 4.96 12.07 24.85
C ILE A 79 5.02 10.53 24.86
N GLU A 80 4.97 9.89 26.03
CA GLU A 80 4.97 8.43 26.10
C GLU A 80 3.70 7.81 25.47
N LEU A 81 2.54 8.44 25.65
CA LEU A 81 1.30 8.02 24.97
C LEU A 81 1.40 8.16 23.45
N LEU A 82 1.93 9.28 22.95
CA LEU A 82 2.12 9.51 21.51
C LEU A 82 3.12 8.50 20.92
N LYS A 83 4.21 8.17 21.62
CA LYS A 83 5.15 7.11 21.19
C LYS A 83 4.46 5.76 21.03
N GLN A 84 3.62 5.38 21.99
CA GLN A 84 2.85 4.13 21.91
C GLN A 84 1.88 4.15 20.72
N GLN A 85 1.21 5.29 20.48
CA GLN A 85 0.31 5.44 19.33
C GLN A 85 1.05 5.34 18.00
N VAL A 86 2.21 6.00 17.86
CA VAL A 86 3.08 5.86 16.69
C VAL A 86 3.44 4.39 16.45
N ALA A 87 3.91 3.67 17.47
CA ALA A 87 4.28 2.26 17.34
C ALA A 87 3.09 1.37 16.91
N LEU A 88 1.89 1.64 17.42
CA LEU A 88 0.67 0.96 16.98
C LEU A 88 0.36 1.25 15.51
N LYS A 89 0.44 2.53 15.10
CA LYS A 89 0.19 2.96 13.72
C LYS A 89 1.24 2.41 12.75
N GLU A 90 2.50 2.28 13.14
CA GLU A 90 3.54 1.58 12.38
C GLU A 90 3.14 0.12 12.10
N GLY A 91 2.63 -0.57 13.12
CA GLY A 91 2.10 -1.92 12.98
C GLY A 91 0.93 -2.00 11.98
N VAL A 92 -0.01 -1.04 12.03
CA VAL A 92 -1.12 -0.95 11.08
C VAL A 92 -0.62 -0.71 9.66
N VAL A 93 0.31 0.23 9.47
CA VAL A 93 0.93 0.52 8.16
C VAL A 93 1.56 -0.74 7.58
N GLN A 94 2.30 -1.50 8.39
CA GLN A 94 2.91 -2.75 7.94
C GLN A 94 1.87 -3.80 7.55
N GLN A 95 0.79 -3.96 8.33
CA GLN A 95 -0.31 -4.87 7.98
C GLN A 95 -0.98 -4.47 6.66
N LYS A 96 -1.27 -3.18 6.45
CA LYS A 96 -1.88 -2.68 5.22
C LYS A 96 -0.94 -2.85 4.01
N LYS A 97 0.36 -2.64 4.20
CA LYS A 97 1.39 -2.91 3.19
C LYS A 97 1.37 -4.37 2.75
N ASP A 98 1.28 -5.31 3.71
CA ASP A 98 1.27 -6.74 3.40
C ASP A 98 0.00 -7.14 2.64
N VAL A 99 -1.16 -6.54 2.96
CA VAL A 99 -2.40 -6.75 2.22
C VAL A 99 -2.27 -6.23 0.79
N TRP A 100 -1.83 -4.99 0.61
CA TRP A 100 -1.59 -4.41 -0.72
C TRP A 100 -0.62 -5.26 -1.54
N TYR A 101 0.49 -5.70 -0.94
CA TYR A 101 1.47 -6.53 -1.63
C TYR A 101 0.89 -7.89 -2.09
N LYS A 102 0.02 -8.52 -1.30
CA LYS A 102 -0.68 -9.75 -1.71
C LYS A 102 -1.63 -9.50 -2.88
N CYS A 103 -2.39 -8.40 -2.86
CA CYS A 103 -3.25 -8.01 -3.97
C CYS A 103 -2.44 -7.76 -5.25
N HIS A 104 -1.34 -7.01 -5.13
CA HIS A 104 -0.41 -6.74 -6.23
C HIS A 104 0.15 -8.03 -6.86
N LEU A 105 0.65 -8.96 -6.03
CA LEU A 105 1.15 -10.25 -6.52
C LEU A 105 0.07 -11.06 -7.23
N ARG A 106 -1.16 -11.05 -6.72
CA ARG A 106 -2.30 -11.74 -7.34
C ARG A 106 -2.64 -11.14 -8.70
N ALA A 107 -2.76 -9.81 -8.80
CA ALA A 107 -3.03 -9.11 -10.05
C ALA A 107 -1.93 -9.38 -11.09
N LYS A 108 -0.65 -9.31 -10.67
CA LYS A 108 0.50 -9.64 -11.53
C LYS A 108 0.44 -11.08 -12.04
N SER A 109 0.20 -12.05 -11.15
CA SER A 109 0.12 -13.47 -11.52
C SER A 109 -1.01 -13.76 -12.51
N LEU A 110 -2.16 -13.08 -12.36
CA LEU A 110 -3.28 -13.18 -13.30
C LEU A 110 -2.95 -12.58 -14.65
N SER A 111 -2.24 -11.44 -14.68
CA SER A 111 -1.76 -10.83 -15.93
C SER A 111 -0.85 -11.79 -16.69
N ASP A 112 0.15 -12.37 -16.02
CA ASP A 112 1.09 -13.32 -16.62
C ASP A 112 0.37 -14.58 -17.15
N LEU A 113 -0.67 -15.03 -16.45
CA LEU A 113 -1.49 -16.16 -16.87
C LEU A 113 -2.35 -15.84 -18.10
N ILE A 114 -2.93 -14.64 -18.17
CA ILE A 114 -3.69 -14.18 -19.34
C ILE A 114 -2.80 -14.10 -20.57
N ASP A 115 -1.59 -13.59 -20.44
CA ASP A 115 -0.66 -13.47 -21.57
C ASP A 115 -0.21 -14.84 -22.09
N ARG A 116 -0.05 -15.83 -21.22
CA ARG A 116 0.14 -17.23 -21.64
C ARG A 116 -1.05 -17.77 -22.42
N TYR A 117 -2.28 -17.55 -21.93
CA TYR A 117 -3.48 -17.99 -22.65
C TYR A 117 -3.65 -17.30 -24.00
N LYS A 118 -3.30 -16.03 -24.13
CA LYS A 118 -3.33 -15.34 -25.43
C LYS A 118 -2.39 -15.99 -26.44
N LYS A 119 -1.16 -16.32 -26.02
CA LYS A 119 -0.17 -17.01 -26.88
C LYS A 119 -0.64 -18.40 -27.28
N GLU A 120 -1.19 -19.18 -26.35
CA GLU A 120 -1.75 -20.50 -26.66
C GLU A 120 -2.92 -20.41 -27.65
N GLU A 121 -3.80 -19.42 -27.48
CA GLU A 121 -4.94 -19.19 -28.38
C GLU A 121 -4.54 -18.71 -29.77
N GLU A 122 -3.43 -17.98 -29.89
CA GLU A 122 -2.83 -17.56 -31.16
C GLU A 122 -2.25 -18.76 -31.90
N ILE A 123 -1.42 -19.58 -31.24
CA ILE A 123 -0.85 -20.81 -31.82
C ILE A 123 -1.95 -21.78 -32.29
N GLU A 124 -3.01 -21.94 -31.49
CA GLU A 124 -4.16 -22.79 -31.83
C GLU A 124 -4.94 -22.25 -33.04
N TYR A 125 -5.00 -20.92 -33.20
CA TYR A 125 -5.64 -20.27 -34.34
C TYR A 125 -4.82 -20.47 -35.61
N ASP A 126 -3.52 -20.22 -35.56
CA ASP A 126 -2.60 -20.37 -36.69
C ASP A 126 -2.60 -21.81 -37.23
N LYS A 127 -2.59 -22.81 -36.32
CA LYS A 127 -2.70 -24.23 -36.70
C LYS A 127 -4.00 -24.55 -37.43
N LYS A 128 -5.12 -23.93 -37.03
CA LYS A 128 -6.42 -24.14 -37.70
C LYS A 128 -6.44 -23.47 -39.06
N GLU A 129 -5.89 -22.28 -39.18
CA GLU A 129 -5.79 -21.56 -40.45
C GLU A 129 -4.92 -22.34 -41.45
N GLN A 130 -3.75 -22.80 -41.02
CA GLN A 130 -2.87 -23.64 -41.84
C GLN A 130 -3.60 -24.90 -42.32
N LYS A 131 -4.29 -25.62 -41.42
CA LYS A 131 -5.06 -26.80 -41.79
C LYS A 131 -6.16 -26.49 -42.82
N MET A 132 -6.88 -25.38 -42.67
CA MET A 132 -7.92 -25.00 -43.63
C MET A 132 -7.35 -24.68 -45.01
N ILE A 133 -6.17 -24.07 -45.08
CA ILE A 133 -5.46 -23.82 -46.34
C ILE A 133 -5.06 -25.15 -46.99
N ASP A 134 -4.43 -26.05 -46.22
CA ASP A 134 -4.01 -27.36 -46.70
C ASP A 134 -5.19 -28.19 -47.23
N ASP A 135 -6.31 -28.21 -46.51
CA ASP A 135 -7.54 -28.90 -46.90
C ASP A 135 -8.13 -28.29 -48.19
N TRP A 136 -8.13 -26.96 -48.32
CA TRP A 136 -8.61 -26.27 -49.52
C TRP A 136 -7.74 -26.56 -50.74
N VAL A 137 -6.41 -26.50 -50.58
CA VAL A 137 -5.44 -26.83 -51.64
C VAL A 137 -5.63 -28.26 -52.12
N ASN A 138 -5.75 -29.23 -51.21
CA ASN A 138 -5.99 -30.62 -51.58
C ASN A 138 -7.31 -30.79 -52.36
N GLN A 139 -8.36 -30.07 -51.98
CA GLN A 139 -9.67 -30.17 -52.62
C GLN A 139 -9.72 -29.56 -54.02
N THR A 140 -8.96 -28.50 -54.30
CA THR A 140 -8.80 -27.96 -55.66
C THR A 140 -7.97 -28.88 -56.54
N TYR A 141 -6.86 -29.43 -56.04
CA TYR A 141 -6.06 -30.39 -56.80
C TYR A 141 -6.84 -31.65 -57.18
N SER A 142 -7.64 -32.22 -56.27
CA SER A 142 -8.48 -33.39 -56.57
C SER A 142 -9.66 -33.12 -57.52
N ARG A 143 -9.87 -31.86 -57.95
CA ARG A 143 -10.93 -31.45 -58.87
C ARG A 143 -10.44 -31.21 -60.30
N ASP A 144 -9.15 -31.00 -60.47
CA ASP A 144 -8.50 -30.71 -61.76
C ASP A 144 -7.83 -31.97 -62.39
N GLU A 145 -7.90 -33.13 -61.71
CA GLU A 145 -7.62 -34.47 -62.25
C GLU A 145 -8.90 -35.18 -62.74
#